data_AF-A0A2E2TPA9-F1
#
_entry.id   AF-A0A2E2TPA9-F1
#
_cell.length_a   1.000
_cell.length_b   1.000
_cell.length_c   1.000
_cell.angle_alpha   90.00
_cell.angle_beta   90.00
_cell.angle_gamma   90.00
#
_symmetry.space_group_name_H-M   'P 1'
#
loop_
_entity.id
_entity.type
_entity.pdbx_description
1 polymer ?
#
loop_
_entity_poly.entity_id
_entity_poly.type
_entity_poly.pdbx_seq_one_letter_code
_entity_poly.pdbx_strand_id
1 'polypeptide(L)'
;MEYDYYPTLTKLSDKTKPSLPPRHRSINGEYSNSISPYLPNIKGKNMGDYWNEDIVRTSVANQKLKIEGEHPAPFPEGIITLPILQTSKEFELILDPFMGSGTTGRVCDKLGRSFIGYDLMI
;
A
#
# COMPACT_ATOMS: atom_id res chain seq x y z
N MET A 1 0.38 15.56 17.66
CA MET A 1 -0.10 15.43 16.27
C MET A 1 -0.90 14.16 16.22
N GLU A 2 -2.20 14.26 15.96
CA GLU A 2 -3.08 13.12 15.75
C GLU A 2 -2.94 12.73 14.28
N TYR A 3 -2.43 11.53 14.01
CA TYR A 3 -2.24 11.05 12.64
C TYR A 3 -3.45 10.19 12.28
N ASP A 4 -4.21 10.61 11.26
CA ASP A 4 -5.33 9.83 10.76
C ASP A 4 -4.79 8.70 9.87
N TYR A 5 -4.48 7.57 10.49
CA TYR A 5 -4.09 6.36 9.78
C TYR A 5 -5.34 5.60 9.32
N TYR A 6 -5.60 5.60 8.01
CA TYR A 6 -6.65 4.76 7.42
C TYR A 6 -6.03 3.45 6.92
N PRO A 7 -6.23 2.32 7.61
CA PRO A 7 -5.67 1.05 7.17
C PRO A 7 -6.36 0.59 5.87
N THR A 8 -5.61 0.56 4.78
CA THR A 8 -6.02 -0.18 3.58
C THR A 8 -5.99 -1.67 3.89
N LEU A 9 -7.16 -2.31 3.81
CA LEU A 9 -7.31 -3.72 4.12
C LEU A 9 -7.15 -4.58 2.86
N THR A 10 -6.47 -5.71 3.01
CA THR A 10 -6.41 -6.76 1.99
C THR A 10 -7.62 -7.68 2.12
N LYS A 11 -8.09 -8.20 0.97
CA LYS A 11 -9.23 -9.12 0.95
C LYS A 11 -8.91 -10.38 1.76
N LEU A 12 -9.89 -10.84 2.52
CA LEU A 12 -9.81 -12.16 3.17
C LEU A 12 -9.83 -13.23 2.07
N SER A 13 -8.88 -14.16 2.13
CA SER A 13 -8.96 -15.38 1.30
C SER A 13 -10.12 -16.23 1.80
N ASP A 14 -10.88 -16.85 0.89
CA ASP A 14 -11.98 -17.78 1.22
C ASP A 14 -11.52 -18.96 2.09
N LYS A 15 -10.23 -19.29 2.05
CA LYS A 15 -9.60 -20.35 2.86
C LYS A 15 -9.15 -19.87 4.23
N THR A 16 -9.31 -18.58 4.56
CA THR A 16 -8.86 -18.01 5.82
C THR A 16 -9.71 -18.58 6.95
N LYS A 17 -9.13 -19.52 7.71
CA LYS A 17 -9.70 -19.92 8.99
C LYS A 17 -9.59 -18.74 9.97
N PRO A 18 -10.57 -18.53 10.86
CA PRO A 18 -10.43 -17.58 11.95
C PRO A 18 -9.11 -17.86 12.70
N SER A 19 -8.24 -16.86 12.81
CA SER A 19 -7.02 -17.03 13.59
C SER A 19 -7.37 -17.21 15.06
N LEU A 20 -6.64 -18.11 15.71
CA LEU A 20 -6.75 -18.29 17.15
C LEU A 20 -6.28 -17.02 17.86
N PRO A 21 -6.79 -16.73 19.07
CA PRO A 21 -6.28 -15.64 19.88
C PRO A 21 -4.78 -15.82 20.13
N PRO A 22 -4.00 -14.71 20.23
CA PRO A 22 -2.58 -14.77 20.52
C PRO A 22 -2.32 -15.66 21.75
N ARG A 23 -1.53 -16.72 21.56
CA ARG A 23 -1.10 -17.59 22.66
C ARG A 23 0.25 -17.09 23.16
N HIS A 24 0.31 -16.62 24.40
CA HIS A 24 1.58 -16.32 25.04
C HIS A 24 2.35 -17.63 25.24
N ARG A 25 3.62 -17.65 24.79
CA ARG A 25 4.52 -18.78 25.03
C ARG A 25 4.86 -18.77 26.54
N SER A 26 4.52 -19.84 27.26
CA SER A 26 4.86 -19.92 28.68
C SER A 26 6.38 -20.06 28.81
N ILE A 27 6.98 -19.29 29.71
CA ILE A 27 8.40 -19.40 30.02
C ILE A 27 8.67 -20.54 31.01
N ASN A 28 7.68 -20.94 31.83
CA ASN A 28 7.84 -21.94 32.91
C ASN A 28 6.59 -22.82 33.13
N GLY A 29 5.73 -23.04 32.13
CA GLY A 29 4.54 -23.89 32.27
C GLY A 29 3.32 -23.27 32.97
N GLU A 30 3.47 -22.09 33.57
CA GLU A 30 2.34 -21.28 34.05
C GLU A 30 1.72 -20.49 32.89
N TYR A 31 0.43 -20.71 32.65
CA TYR A 31 -0.34 -19.94 31.67
C TYR A 31 -0.92 -18.70 32.35
N SER A 32 -0.75 -17.52 31.76
CA SER A 32 -1.47 -16.32 32.19
C SER A 32 -2.98 -16.50 31.95
N ASN A 33 -3.81 -16.38 33.01
CA ASN A 33 -5.28 -16.49 32.93
C ASN A 33 -5.96 -15.36 32.16
N SER A 34 -5.22 -14.33 31.72
CA SER A 34 -5.75 -13.23 30.93
C SER A 34 -5.95 -13.66 29.48
N ILE A 35 -7.18 -14.03 29.11
CA ILE A 35 -7.57 -14.19 27.72
C ILE A 35 -7.83 -12.80 27.13
N SER A 36 -7.07 -12.41 26.10
CA SER A 36 -7.41 -11.22 25.31
C SER A 36 -8.36 -11.64 24.18
N PRO A 37 -9.59 -11.09 24.08
CA PRO A 37 -10.50 -11.43 23.01
C PRO A 37 -9.90 -11.00 21.66
N TYR A 38 -9.80 -11.95 20.73
CA TYR A 38 -9.38 -11.66 19.37
C TYR A 38 -10.61 -11.45 18.49
N LEU A 39 -10.78 -10.23 17.99
CA LEU A 39 -11.86 -9.85 17.08
C LEU A 39 -11.30 -9.74 15.66
N PRO A 40 -11.46 -10.75 14.79
CA PRO A 40 -11.04 -10.65 13.42
C PRO A 40 -11.82 -9.54 12.71
N ASN A 41 -11.13 -8.69 11.96
CA ASN A 41 -11.78 -7.66 11.16
C ASN A 41 -12.48 -8.31 9.96
N ILE A 42 -13.81 -8.25 9.95
CA ILE A 42 -14.66 -8.81 8.88
C ILE A 42 -14.38 -8.12 7.54
N LYS A 43 -13.93 -6.86 7.55
CA LYS A 43 -13.67 -6.07 6.33
C LYS A 43 -12.38 -6.47 5.61
N GLY A 44 -11.46 -7.18 6.26
CA GLY A 44 -10.18 -7.56 5.65
C GLY A 44 -9.03 -7.70 6.65
N LYS A 45 -7.88 -8.15 6.15
CA LYS A 45 -6.63 -8.20 6.93
C LYS A 45 -5.86 -6.90 6.74
N ASN A 46 -5.10 -6.50 7.75
CA ASN A 46 -4.13 -5.41 7.57
C ASN A 46 -3.13 -5.81 6.48
N MET A 47 -2.75 -4.84 5.64
CA MET A 47 -1.75 -5.08 4.62
C MET A 47 -0.38 -5.33 5.26
N GLY A 48 0.33 -6.35 4.78
CA GLY A 48 1.70 -6.64 5.20
C GLY A 48 2.71 -5.66 4.59
N ASP A 49 3.94 -5.74 5.07
CA ASP A 49 5.11 -5.05 4.53
C ASP A 49 5.63 -5.69 3.21
N TYR A 50 5.29 -6.96 2.97
CA TYR A 50 5.57 -7.68 1.73
C TYR A 50 4.35 -7.71 0.80
N TRP A 51 4.48 -7.09 -0.39
CA TRP A 51 3.42 -7.09 -1.41
C TRP A 51 3.73 -8.09 -2.51
N ASN A 52 2.84 -9.05 -2.71
CA ASN A 52 2.91 -10.02 -3.79
C ASN A 52 2.07 -9.57 -5.00
N GLU A 53 2.09 -10.35 -6.09
CA GLU A 53 1.34 -10.04 -7.32
C GLU A 53 -0.19 -10.05 -7.14
N ASP A 54 -0.71 -10.58 -6.03
CA ASP A 54 -2.13 -10.49 -5.68
C ASP A 54 -2.50 -9.11 -5.13
N ILE A 55 -1.52 -8.39 -4.56
CA ILE A 55 -1.69 -7.06 -3.96
C ILE A 55 -1.37 -5.97 -4.99
N VAL A 56 -0.19 -6.02 -5.59
CA VAL A 56 0.20 -5.13 -6.69
C VAL A 56 0.92 -5.94 -7.76
N ARG A 57 0.36 -5.96 -8.97
CA ARG A 57 1.07 -6.48 -10.14
C ARG A 57 2.04 -5.42 -10.66
N THR A 58 3.33 -5.68 -10.49
CA THR A 58 4.42 -4.78 -10.89
C THR A 58 5.02 -5.15 -12.25
N SER A 59 4.90 -6.40 -12.66
CA SER A 59 5.49 -6.92 -13.89
C SER A 59 4.55 -6.78 -15.08
N VAL A 60 4.72 -5.73 -15.89
CA VAL A 60 4.32 -5.76 -17.30
C VAL A 60 5.59 -5.91 -18.12
N ALA A 61 5.88 -7.15 -18.53
CA ALA A 61 7.05 -7.53 -19.34
C ALA A 61 7.12 -6.85 -20.73
N ASN A 62 6.19 -5.94 -21.05
CA ASN A 62 6.07 -5.25 -22.33
C ASN A 62 6.27 -3.73 -22.20
N GLN A 63 7.26 -3.27 -21.43
CA GLN A 63 7.74 -1.88 -21.53
C GLN A 63 8.58 -1.68 -22.81
N LYS A 64 8.04 -2.05 -23.97
CA LYS A 64 8.52 -1.53 -25.26
C LYS A 64 7.61 -0.39 -25.66
N LEU A 65 7.70 0.70 -24.92
CA LEU A 65 7.02 1.91 -25.29
C LEU A 65 7.80 2.52 -26.47
N LYS A 66 7.20 2.49 -27.65
CA LYS A 66 7.77 3.06 -28.88
C LYS A 66 7.54 4.58 -28.88
N ILE A 67 8.18 5.30 -27.97
CA ILE A 67 8.03 6.76 -27.89
C ILE A 67 9.42 7.36 -27.64
N GLU A 68 9.87 8.22 -28.57
CA GLU A 68 11.09 9.01 -28.37
C GLU A 68 10.85 10.01 -27.24
N GLY A 69 11.76 10.06 -26.25
CA GLY A 69 11.67 10.99 -25.12
C GLY A 69 10.93 10.46 -23.88
N GLU A 70 10.70 9.15 -23.77
CA GLU A 70 10.15 8.58 -22.53
C GLU A 70 11.22 8.22 -21.50
N HIS A 71 10.90 8.50 -20.23
CA HIS A 71 11.75 8.17 -19.10
C HIS A 71 12.05 6.66 -19.09
N PRO A 72 13.32 6.23 -18.94
CA PRO A 72 13.74 4.84 -19.15
C PRO A 72 13.19 3.84 -18.13
N ALA A 73 12.61 4.31 -17.03
CA ALA A 73 12.12 3.47 -15.93
C ALA A 73 10.82 4.01 -15.31
N PRO A 74 9.67 3.97 -16.00
CA PRO A 74 8.40 4.30 -15.39
C PRO A 74 7.96 3.13 -14.49
N PHE A 75 7.53 3.43 -13.27
CA PHE A 75 6.89 2.43 -12.42
C PHE A 75 5.40 2.28 -12.76
N PRO A 76 4.81 1.08 -12.58
CA PRO A 76 3.36 0.89 -12.70
C PRO A 76 2.59 1.73 -11.67
N GLU A 77 1.45 2.29 -12.07
CA GLU A 77 0.59 3.10 -11.20
C GLU A 77 0.18 2.37 -9.91
N GLY A 78 -0.04 1.05 -9.98
CA GLY A 78 -0.46 0.26 -8.82
C GLY A 78 0.52 0.34 -7.64
N ILE A 79 1.82 0.55 -7.90
CA ILE A 79 2.84 0.69 -6.86
C ILE A 79 2.62 1.97 -6.04
N ILE A 80 2.25 3.08 -6.68
CA ILE A 80 2.12 4.39 -6.02
C ILE A 80 0.71 4.67 -5.49
N THR A 81 -0.30 3.99 -6.03
CA THR A 81 -1.70 4.10 -5.56
C THR A 81 -1.84 3.76 -4.07
N LEU A 82 -1.21 2.68 -3.61
CA LEU A 82 -1.34 2.24 -2.22
C LEU A 82 -0.68 3.22 -1.22
N PRO A 83 0.58 3.66 -1.41
CA PRO A 83 1.17 4.71 -0.58
C PRO A 83 0.29 5.95 -0.48
N ILE A 84 -0.20 6.50 -1.60
CA ILE A 84 -1.03 7.71 -1.59
C ILE A 84 -2.31 7.49 -0.77
N LEU A 85 -3.00 6.36 -0.95
CA LEU A 85 -4.23 6.05 -0.20
C LEU A 85 -3.99 5.86 1.30
N GLN A 86 -2.82 5.34 1.69
CA GLN A 86 -2.51 5.05 3.09
C GLN A 86 -1.97 6.25 3.87
N THR A 87 -1.38 7.22 3.16
CA THR A 87 -0.65 8.33 3.81
C THR A 87 -1.20 9.72 3.46
N SER A 88 -2.29 9.80 2.69
CA SER A 88 -2.94 11.06 2.35
C SER A 88 -4.47 10.95 2.26
N LYS A 89 -5.13 12.07 2.48
CA LYS A 89 -6.56 12.27 2.23
C LYS A 89 -6.80 12.90 0.86
N GLU A 90 -8.06 12.84 0.42
CA GLU A 90 -8.50 13.59 -0.76
C GLU A 90 -8.22 15.09 -0.56
N PHE A 91 -7.86 15.76 -1.65
CA PHE A 91 -7.47 17.18 -1.74
C PHE A 91 -6.14 17.56 -1.08
N GLU A 92 -5.46 16.64 -0.39
CA GLU A 92 -4.11 16.90 0.12
C GLU A 92 -3.07 16.97 -1.00
N LEU A 93 -1.93 17.58 -0.67
CA LEU A 93 -0.83 17.82 -1.61
C LEU A 93 0.23 16.71 -1.49
N ILE A 94 0.56 16.10 -2.62
CA ILE A 94 1.64 15.13 -2.79
C ILE A 94 2.82 15.81 -3.48
N LEU A 95 4.03 15.58 -2.95
CA LEU A 95 5.29 16.04 -3.53
C LEU A 95 6.09 14.84 -4.04
N ASP A 96 6.53 14.91 -5.30
CA ASP A 96 7.50 13.97 -5.88
C ASP A 96 8.66 14.75 -6.53
N PRO A 97 9.82 14.88 -5.86
CA PRO A 97 10.94 15.66 -6.39
C PRO A 97 11.76 14.94 -7.47
N PHE A 98 11.38 13.70 -7.83
CA PHE A 98 12.02 12.90 -8.87
C PHE A 98 10.95 12.23 -9.75
N MET A 99 10.02 13.05 -10.25
CA MET A 99 8.78 12.55 -10.83
C MET A 99 8.96 11.74 -12.13
N GLY A 100 10.10 11.88 -12.82
CA GLY A 100 10.40 11.23 -14.09
C GLY A 100 9.25 11.35 -15.08
N SER A 101 8.71 10.20 -15.50
CA SER A 101 7.52 10.10 -16.38
C SER A 101 6.19 10.68 -15.83
N GLY A 102 6.17 11.17 -14.59
CA GLY A 102 4.99 11.78 -13.97
C GLY A 102 3.93 10.80 -13.48
N THR A 103 4.27 9.52 -13.28
CA THR A 103 3.32 8.48 -12.83
C THR A 103 2.63 8.88 -11.51
N THR A 104 3.36 9.45 -10.55
CA THR A 104 2.79 9.92 -9.28
C THR A 104 1.68 10.93 -9.49
N GLY A 105 1.91 11.94 -10.34
CA GLY A 105 0.92 12.97 -10.66
C GLY A 105 -0.34 12.39 -11.29
N ARG A 106 -0.19 11.48 -12.26
CA ARG A 106 -1.35 10.81 -12.90
C ARG A 106 -2.20 10.03 -11.90
N VAL A 107 -1.57 9.41 -10.90
CA VAL A 107 -2.32 8.71 -9.83
C VAL A 107 -2.96 9.70 -8.86
N CYS A 108 -2.29 10.82 -8.53
CA CYS A 108 -2.89 11.88 -7.72
C CYS A 108 -4.17 12.43 -8.36
N ASP A 109 -4.16 12.72 -9.67
CA ASP A 109 -5.34 13.19 -10.40
C ASP A 109 -6.51 12.20 -10.30
N LYS A 110 -6.24 10.90 -10.50
CA LYS A 110 -7.27 9.84 -10.39
C LYS A 110 -7.84 9.70 -8.98
N LEU A 111 -7.02 9.99 -7.96
CA LEU A 111 -7.38 9.87 -6.56
C LEU A 111 -7.87 11.19 -5.96
N GLY A 112 -7.95 12.28 -6.72
CA GLY A 112 -8.38 13.59 -6.23
C GLY A 112 -7.39 14.23 -5.25
N ARG A 113 -6.07 14.05 -5.46
CA ARG A 113 -5.01 14.73 -4.70
C ARG A 113 -4.36 15.82 -5.55
N SER A 114 -3.90 16.89 -4.91
CA SER A 114 -3.04 17.87 -5.57
C SER A 114 -1.62 17.31 -5.69
N PHE A 115 -0.89 17.70 -6.74
CA PHE A 115 0.45 17.18 -7.00
C PHE A 115 1.43 18.29 -7.38
N ILE A 116 2.63 18.23 -6.80
CA ILE A 116 3.79 19.00 -7.25
C ILE A 116 4.90 18.01 -7.56
N GLY A 117 5.41 18.07 -8.79
CA GLY A 117 6.51 17.23 -9.25
C GLY A 117 7.68 18.05 -9.76
N TYR A 118 8.90 17.58 -9.50
CA TYR A 118 10.13 18.12 -10.07
C TYR A 118 10.93 17.00 -10.75
N ASP A 119 11.61 17.33 -11.84
CA ASP A 119 12.64 16.48 -12.42
C ASP A 119 13.69 17.37 -13.12
N LEU A 120 14.94 16.92 -13.16
CA LEU A 120 16.04 17.63 -13.80
C LEU A 120 16.18 17.31 -15.30
N MET A 121 15.64 16.17 -15.75
CA MET A 121 15.73 15.73 -17.16
C MET A 121 14.47 14.95 -17.55
N ILE A 122 13.68 15.54 -18.46
CA ILE A 122 12.59 14.86 -19.19
C ILE A 122 13.13 14.36 -20.52
#